data_AF-A0A3B9Z308-F1
#
_entry.id   AF-A0A3B9Z308-F1
#
_cell.length_a   1.000
_cell.length_b   1.000
_cell.length_c   1.000
_cell.angle_alpha   90.00
_cell.angle_beta   90.00
_cell.angle_gamma   90.00
#
_symmetry.space_group_name_H-M   'P 1'
#
loop_
_entity.id
_entity.type
_entity.pdbx_description
1 polymer ?
#
loop_
_entity_poly.entity_id
_entity_poly.type
_entity_poly.pdbx_seq_one_letter_code
_entity_poly.pdbx_strand_id
1 'polypeptide(L)' 'GGEAVANFSVATSRSWLDQSTNERREVTEWHNIVAWHRLAETCKEFLTKGRLVYIEGRLETRSWDDRETGKKMYRT' A
#
# COMPACT_ATOMS: atom_id res chain seq x y z
N GLY A 1 -7.76 10.03 -24.07
CA GLY A 1 -7.48 8.68 -23.56
C GLY A 1 -6.89 8.83 -22.19
N GLY A 2 -7.42 8.13 -21.18
CA GLY A 2 -6.87 8.18 -19.83
C GLY A 2 -5.59 7.36 -19.73
N GLU A 3 -4.66 7.79 -18.89
CA GLU A 3 -3.49 6.97 -18.54
C GLU A 3 -3.94 5.78 -17.70
N ALA A 4 -3.33 4.61 -17.94
CA ALA A 4 -3.59 3.41 -17.16
C ALA A 4 -3.07 3.59 -15.72
N VAL A 5 -3.92 3.28 -14.73
CA VAL A 5 -3.59 3.38 -13.30
C VAL A 5 -4.06 2.12 -12.59
N ALA A 6 -3.18 1.51 -11.79
CA ALA A 6 -3.52 0.38 -10.91
C ALA A 6 -3.28 0.79 -9.45
N ASN A 7 -4.29 0.56 -8.61
CA ASN A 7 -4.23 0.85 -7.18
C ASN A 7 -4.44 -0.46 -6.41
N PHE A 8 -3.52 -0.80 -5.52
CA PHE A 8 -3.60 -2.01 -4.70
C PHE A 8 -2.88 -1.82 -3.36
N SER A 9 -3.16 -2.70 -2.40
CA SER A 9 -2.48 -2.72 -1.11
C SER A 9 -1.56 -3.92 -1.00
N VAL A 10 -0.43 -3.73 -0.30
CA VAL A 10 0.51 -4.81 0.03
C VAL A 10 0.67 -4.90 1.52
N ALA A 11 0.50 -6.11 2.04
CA ALA A 11 0.74 -6.42 3.45
C ALA A 11 2.19 -6.86 3.64
N THR A 12 2.87 -6.28 4.63
CA THR A 12 4.17 -6.75 5.12
C THR A 12 4.05 -7.07 6.61
N SER A 13 4.34 -8.32 6.97
CA SER A 13 4.18 -8.79 8.35
C SER A 13 5.54 -9.06 9.00
N ARG A 14 5.67 -8.65 10.25
CA ARG A 14 6.83 -8.91 11.11
C ARG A 14 6.33 -9.64 12.36
N SER A 15 6.97 -10.77 12.69
CA SER A 15 6.72 -11.49 13.94
C SER A 15 7.99 -11.54 14.80
N TRP A 16 7.87 -11.32 16.11
CA TRP A 16 8.99 -11.38 17.05
C TRP A 16 8.52 -11.86 18.43
N LEU A 17 9.46 -12.36 19.23
CA LEU A 17 9.23 -12.63 20.66
C LEU A 17 9.43 -11.33 21.42
N ASP A 18 8.39 -10.87 22.13
CA ASP A 18 8.51 -9.71 23.01
C ASP A 18 9.27 -10.12 24.28
N GLN A 19 10.41 -9.49 24.53
CA GLN A 19 11.26 -9.82 25.68
C GLN A 19 10.65 -9.41 27.02
N SER A 20 9.70 -8.47 27.01
CA SER A 20 9.05 -7.99 28.23
C SER A 20 7.89 -8.88 28.68
N THR A 21 7.11 -9.40 27.73
CA THR A 21 5.94 -10.26 28.02
C THR A 21 6.19 -11.74 27.78
N ASN A 22 7.31 -12.09 27.13
CA ASN A 22 7.64 -13.44 26.67
C ASN A 22 6.58 -14.03 25.71
N GLU A 23 5.84 -13.17 25.02
CA GLU A 23 4.80 -13.54 24.06
C GLU A 23 5.24 -13.30 22.63
N ARG A 24 4.74 -14.13 21.70
CA ARG A 24 4.93 -13.91 20.27
C ARG A 24 4.00 -12.80 19.79
N ARG A 25 4.58 -11.70 19.31
CA ARG A 25 3.86 -10.59 18.69
C ARG A 25 3.98 -10.66 17.18
N GLU A 26 2.92 -10.27 16.49
CA GLU A 26 2.87 -10.11 15.04
C GLU A 26 2.22 -8.77 14.70
N VAL A 27 2.87 -8.02 13.81
CA VAL A 27 2.34 -6.75 13.29
C VAL A 27 2.37 -6.81 11.78
N THR A 28 1.25 -6.43 11.16
CA THR A 28 1.11 -6.31 9.71
C THR A 28 0.94 -4.85 9.33
N GLU A 29 1.83 -4.35 8.49
CA GLU A 29 1.74 -3.04 7.89
C GLU A 29 1.15 -3.13 6.48
N TRP A 30 0.37 -2.13 6.10
CA TRP A 30 -0.27 -2.05 4.79
C TRP A 30 0.25 -0.86 4.02
N HIS A 31 0.83 -1.14 2.85
CA HIS A 31 1.37 -0.15 1.94
C HIS A 31 0.38 0.10 0.81
N ASN A 32 0.04 1.36 0.55
CA ASN A 32 -0.81 1.73 -0.58
C ASN A 32 0.06 1.98 -1.81
N ILE A 33 -0.19 1.23 -2.88
CA ILE A 33 0.65 1.26 -4.07
C ILE A 33 -0.16 1.80 -5.25
N VAL A 34 0.42 2.75 -5.97
CA VAL A 34 -0.13 3.30 -7.21
C VAL A 34 0.87 3.06 -8.34
N ALA A 35 0.50 2.22 -9.29
CA ALA A 35 1.27 1.96 -10.50
C ALA A 35 0.65 2.69 -11.70
N TRP A 36 1.48 3.23 -12.58
CA TRP A 36 1.07 4.04 -13.73
C TRP A 36 1.54 3.41 -15.06
N HIS A 37 0.88 3.78 -16.15
CA HIS A 37 1.24 3.41 -17.52
C HIS A 37 1.43 1.88 -17.69
N ARG A 38 2.56 1.46 -18.27
CA ARG A 38 2.86 0.05 -18.56
C ARG A 38 2.90 -0.83 -17.32
N LEU A 39 3.30 -0.29 -16.16
CA LEU A 39 3.26 -1.03 -14.90
C LEU A 39 1.82 -1.32 -14.48
N ALA A 40 0.88 -0.38 -14.69
CA ALA A 40 -0.52 -0.60 -14.39
C ALA A 40 -1.12 -1.73 -15.24
N GLU A 41 -0.81 -1.77 -16.53
CA GLU A 41 -1.21 -2.86 -17.44
C GLU A 41 -0.64 -4.21 -16.97
N THR A 42 0.66 -4.24 -16.62
CA THR A 42 1.32 -5.46 -16.10
C THR A 42 0.68 -5.92 -14.79
N CYS A 43 0.36 -4.99 -13.89
CA CYS A 43 -0.33 -5.29 -12.65
C CYS A 43 -1.71 -5.92 -12.91
N LYS A 44 -2.46 -5.39 -13.87
CA LYS A 44 -3.78 -5.92 -14.24
C LYS A 44 -3.70 -7.34 -14.81
N GLU A 45 -2.69 -7.64 -15.61
CA GLU A 45 -2.53 -8.96 -16.24
C GLU A 45 -2.07 -10.04 -15.24
N PHE A 46 -1.17 -9.69 -14.31
CA PHE A 46 -0.46 -10.70 -13.50
C PHE A 46 -0.74 -10.65 -12.00
N LEU A 47 -1.24 -9.54 -11.45
CA LEU A 47 -1.51 -9.45 -10.02
C LEU A 47 -2.91 -9.95 -9.67
N THR A 48 -2.95 -10.88 -8.73
CA THR A 48 -4.17 -11.34 -8.07
C THR A 48 -3.95 -11.30 -6.56
N LYS A 49 -5.04 -11.33 -5.79
CA LYS A 49 -4.98 -11.33 -4.33
C LYS A 49 -4.08 -12.47 -3.82
N GLY A 50 -3.17 -12.15 -2.90
CA GLY A 50 -2.27 -13.11 -2.27
C GLY A 50 -0.97 -13.40 -3.02
N ARG A 51 -0.75 -12.84 -4.22
CA ARG A 51 0.55 -12.96 -4.89
C ARG A 51 1.60 -12.09 -4.21
N LEU A 52 2.79 -12.65 -4.04
CA LEU A 52 3.96 -11.91 -3.59
C LEU A 52 4.46 -10.98 -4.70
N VAL A 53 4.89 -9.79 -4.30
CA VAL A 53 5.39 -8.75 -5.20
C VAL A 53 6.62 -8.10 -4.59
N TYR A 54 7.55 -7.70 -5.45
CA TYR A 54 8.61 -6.76 -5.13
C TYR A 54 8.19 -5.37 -5.61
N ILE A 55 8.42 -4.35 -4.79
CA ILE A 55 8.04 -2.98 -5.09
C ILE A 55 9.22 -2.06 -4.82
N GLU A 56 9.53 -1.24 -5.80
CA GLU A 56 10.43 -0.11 -5.71
C GLU A 56 9.72 1.12 -6.29
N GLY A 57 9.86 2.27 -5.62
CA GLY A 57 9.20 3.50 -6.02
C GLY A 57 9.55 4.62 -5.05
N ARG A 58 8.72 5.67 -5.03
CA ARG A 58 8.87 6.81 -4.12
C ARG A 58 7.69 6.88 -3.17
N LEU A 59 7.96 7.34 -1.95
CA LEU A 59 6.89 7.72 -1.02
C LEU A 59 6.36 9.10 -1.42
N GLU A 60 5.05 9.19 -1.59
CA GLU A 60 4.37 10.44 -1.95
C GLU A 60 3.16 10.64 -1.05
N THR A 61 3.22 11.62 -0.16
CA THR A 61 2.07 11.99 0.68
C THR A 61 1.20 12.98 -0.09
N ARG A 62 0.04 12.52 -0.55
CA ARG A 62 -0.99 13.41 -1.11
C ARG A 62 -1.88 13.95 -0.01
N SER A 63 -2.33 15.19 -0.18
CA SER A 63 -3.39 15.76 0.65
C SER A 63 -4.64 16.05 -0.17
N TRP A 64 -5.81 15.83 0.41
CA TRP A 64 -7.08 16.21 -0.17
C TRP A 64 -7.97 16.81 0.91
N ASP A 65 -8.85 17.73 0.51
CA ASP A 65 -9.85 18.29 1.41
C ASP A 65 -11.03 17.32 1.50
N ASP A 66 -11.33 16.90 2.71
CA ASP A 66 -12.49 16.06 3.00
C ASP A 66 -13.77 16.84 2.72
N ARG A 67 -14.64 16.31 1.84
CA ARG A 67 -15.84 17.00 1.38
C ARG A 67 -16.90 17.21 2.46
N GLU A 68 -16.89 16.40 3.52
CA GLU A 68 -17.88 16.50 4.61
C GLU A 68 -17.41 17.45 5.71
N THR A 69 -16.13 17.38 6.07
CA THR A 69 -15.60 18.08 7.25
C THR A 69 -14.75 19.31 6.91
N GLY A 70 -14.37 19.49 5.64
CA GLY A 70 -13.47 20.55 5.20
C GLY A 70 -12.04 20.41 5.73
N LYS A 71 -11.71 19.27 6.34
CA LYS A 71 -10.39 19.01 6.91
C LYS A 71 -9.43 18.50 5.84
N LYS A 72 -8.19 18.99 5.87
CA LYS A 72 -7.11 18.48 5.03
C LYS A 72 -6.68 17.10 5.53
N MET A 73 -6.92 16.07 4.73
CA MET A 73 -6.51 14.69 4.96
C MET A 73 -5.19 14.41 4.24
N TYR A 74 -4.38 13.51 4.79
CA TYR A 74 -3.10 13.09 4.21
C TYR A 74 -3.11 11.58 4.00
N ARG A 75 -2.57 11.12 2.86
CA ARG A 75 -2.34 9.70 2.58
C ARG A 75 -1.02 9.57 1.85
N THR A 76 -0.17 8.74 2.42
CA THR A 76 1.03 8.22 1.76
C THR A 76 0.68 6.93 1.03
#